data_AF-A0A3R9Z6J4-F1
#
_entry.id   AF-A0A3R9Z6J4-F1
#
_cell.length_a   1.000
_cell.length_b   1.000
_cell.length_c   1.000
_cell.angle_alpha   90.00
_cell.angle_beta   90.00
_cell.angle_gamma   90.00
#
_symmetry.space_group_name_H-M   'P 1'
#
loop_
_entity.id
_entity.type
_entity.pdbx_description
1 polymer ?
#
loop_
_entity_poly.entity_id
_entity_poly.type
_entity_poly.pdbx_seq_one_letter_code
_entity_poly.pdbx_strand_id
1 'polypeptide(L)'
;MTDTNVSARDDDEEDENPQEIAAALIQMLDADVERIIARYDKLLETMFANGVTREQYQEYDGERESLSREIFRAFFAYVEGTVFSLKQYAMIQLGLLDQPLEPCEVDAVLECTWRMRDNGVVEYKPANITFMQNLLFMVRLQERLHGLEKQLDRNSIWFRCLAGSVHVRDRVMHPKHPSDLEVDVEDLKTLWLARTGFIALLEKFMGPRPWKLPDVWLHRPERMPEDMRLDVRKALGLDPGGTDWPGWPGRGN
;
A
#
# COMPACT_ATOMS: atom_id res chain seq x y z
N MET A 1 -23.19 -51.21 -29.39
CA MET A 1 -23.00 -51.00 -27.94
C MET A 1 -21.52 -50.80 -27.73
N THR A 2 -21.08 -49.55 -27.72
CA THR A 2 -19.69 -49.17 -27.50
C THR A 2 -19.67 -48.41 -26.18
N ASP A 3 -19.26 -49.11 -25.13
CA ASP A 3 -19.07 -48.54 -23.80
C ASP A 3 -17.99 -47.47 -23.88
N THR A 4 -18.41 -46.22 -23.77
CA THR A 4 -17.51 -45.08 -23.68
C THR A 4 -17.15 -44.96 -22.21
N ASN A 5 -15.98 -45.50 -21.87
CA ASN A 5 -15.37 -45.38 -20.56
C ASN A 5 -14.97 -43.92 -20.35
N VAL A 6 -15.84 -43.13 -19.72
CA VAL A 6 -15.54 -41.77 -19.28
C VAL A 6 -14.67 -41.89 -18.04
N SER A 7 -13.36 -41.88 -18.27
CA SER A 7 -12.35 -41.68 -17.24
C SER A 7 -12.67 -40.38 -16.51
N ALA A 8 -13.11 -40.48 -15.25
CA ALA A 8 -13.09 -39.37 -14.32
C ALA A 8 -11.65 -38.87 -14.23
N ARG A 9 -11.40 -37.67 -14.77
CA ARG A 9 -10.22 -36.91 -14.38
C ARG A 9 -10.53 -36.37 -12.99
N ASP A 10 -9.92 -36.99 -12.00
CA ASP A 10 -9.67 -36.33 -10.72
C ASP A 10 -8.68 -35.20 -11.01
N ASP A 11 -9.20 -34.11 -11.57
CA ASP A 11 -8.51 -32.83 -11.60
C ASP A 11 -8.64 -32.27 -10.17
N ASP A 12 -7.79 -32.78 -9.27
CA ASP A 12 -7.46 -32.16 -7.99
C ASP A 12 -6.74 -30.83 -8.30
N GLU A 13 -7.45 -29.86 -8.90
CA GLU A 13 -7.06 -28.46 -8.84
C GLU A 13 -7.15 -28.09 -7.36
N GLU A 14 -6.00 -28.08 -6.67
CA GLU A 14 -5.87 -27.45 -5.36
C GLU A 14 -6.39 -26.02 -5.52
N ASP A 15 -7.63 -25.77 -5.10
CA ASP A 15 -8.24 -24.44 -5.08
C ASP A 15 -7.30 -23.52 -4.31
N GLU A 16 -6.52 -22.71 -5.04
CA GLU A 16 -5.52 -21.83 -4.46
C GLU A 16 -6.21 -20.96 -3.40
N ASN A 17 -5.71 -21.03 -2.15
CA ASN A 17 -6.29 -20.29 -1.05
C ASN A 17 -6.25 -18.79 -1.37
N PRO A 18 -7.40 -18.10 -1.49
CA PRO A 18 -7.45 -16.69 -1.87
C PRO A 18 -6.64 -15.78 -0.95
N GLN A 19 -6.46 -16.19 0.32
CA GLN A 19 -5.62 -15.49 1.28
C GLN A 19 -4.14 -15.55 0.92
N GLU A 20 -3.67 -16.71 0.42
CA GLU A 20 -2.28 -16.92 0.03
C GLU A 20 -1.94 -16.14 -1.24
N ILE A 21 -2.85 -16.13 -2.23
CA ILE A 21 -2.72 -15.31 -3.44
C ILE A 21 -2.63 -13.83 -3.08
N ALA A 22 -3.56 -13.34 -2.24
CA ALA A 22 -3.58 -11.96 -1.77
C ALA A 22 -2.29 -11.59 -1.04
N ALA A 23 -1.84 -12.45 -0.12
CA ALA A 23 -0.59 -12.24 0.63
C ALA A 23 0.63 -12.21 -0.29
N ALA A 24 0.73 -13.12 -1.27
CA ALA A 24 1.84 -13.19 -2.22
C ALA A 24 1.93 -11.91 -3.08
N LEU A 25 0.79 -11.42 -3.59
CA LEU A 25 0.77 -10.17 -4.36
C LEU A 25 1.19 -8.97 -3.51
N ILE A 26 0.63 -8.83 -2.31
CA ILE A 26 0.98 -7.75 -1.37
C ILE A 26 2.48 -7.81 -1.05
N GLN A 27 3.02 -9.01 -0.81
CA GLN A 27 4.44 -9.21 -0.51
C GLN A 27 5.35 -8.82 -1.68
N MET A 28 4.99 -9.21 -2.91
CA MET A 28 5.75 -8.86 -4.11
C MET A 28 5.79 -7.34 -4.29
N LEU A 29 4.65 -6.67 -4.15
CA LEU A 29 4.57 -5.21 -4.29
C LEU A 29 5.31 -4.47 -3.17
N ASP A 30 5.24 -4.93 -1.92
CA ASP A 30 6.02 -4.34 -0.82
C ASP A 30 7.52 -4.52 -1.05
N ALA A 31 7.95 -5.69 -1.52
CA ALA A 31 9.35 -5.95 -1.87
C ALA A 31 9.85 -5.03 -2.99
N ASP A 32 9.00 -4.68 -3.96
CA ASP A 32 9.34 -3.73 -5.03
C ASP A 32 9.58 -2.32 -4.48
N VAL A 33 8.71 -1.87 -3.57
CA VAL A 33 8.87 -0.59 -2.86
C VAL A 33 10.19 -0.58 -2.10
N GLU A 34 10.50 -1.64 -1.34
CA GLU A 34 11.73 -1.76 -0.56
C GLU A 34 12.99 -1.77 -1.44
N ARG A 35 12.95 -2.43 -2.61
CA ARG A 35 14.08 -2.43 -3.55
C ARG A 35 14.41 -1.03 -4.07
N ILE A 36 13.40 -0.21 -4.31
CA ILE A 36 13.57 1.16 -4.81
C ILE A 36 14.07 2.08 -3.69
N ILE A 37 13.49 1.95 -2.49
CA ILE A 37 13.97 2.64 -1.28
C ILE A 37 15.46 2.34 -1.03
N ALA A 38 15.87 1.08 -1.09
CA ALA A 38 17.26 0.70 -0.86
C ALA A 38 18.22 1.32 -1.88
N ARG A 39 17.77 1.52 -3.13
CA ARG A 39 18.54 2.26 -4.15
C ARG A 39 18.65 3.74 -3.79
N TYR A 40 17.56 4.35 -3.31
CA TYR A 40 17.55 5.74 -2.85
C TYR A 40 18.51 5.96 -1.67
N ASP A 41 18.46 5.08 -0.67
CA ASP A 41 19.35 5.16 0.50
C ASP A 41 20.83 5.06 0.08
N LYS A 42 21.15 4.11 -0.82
CA LYS A 42 22.51 3.95 -1.34
C LYS A 42 23.00 5.19 -2.10
N LEU A 43 22.11 5.85 -2.84
CA LEU A 43 22.41 7.13 -3.48
C LEU A 43 22.76 8.18 -2.43
N LEU A 44 21.94 8.34 -1.39
CA LEU A 44 22.21 9.29 -0.31
C LEU A 44 23.53 9.01 0.40
N GLU A 45 23.81 7.76 0.75
CA GLU A 45 25.08 7.34 1.36
C GLU A 45 26.27 7.75 0.49
N THR A 46 26.16 7.53 -0.83
CA THR A 46 27.22 7.87 -1.79
C THR A 46 27.39 9.39 -1.91
N MET A 47 26.30 10.15 -1.98
CA MET A 47 26.33 11.61 -2.04
C MET A 47 27.02 12.21 -0.80
N PHE A 48 26.61 11.78 0.40
CA PHE A 48 27.19 12.27 1.64
C PHE A 48 28.65 11.84 1.82
N ALA A 49 29.02 10.62 1.43
CA ALA A 49 30.41 10.17 1.43
C ALA A 49 31.30 11.01 0.50
N ASN A 50 30.73 11.55 -0.58
CA ASN A 50 31.42 12.44 -1.53
C ASN A 50 31.39 13.93 -1.10
N GLY A 51 30.92 14.23 0.11
CA GLY A 51 30.94 15.58 0.67
C GLY A 51 29.80 16.48 0.20
N VAL A 52 28.75 15.93 -0.43
CA VAL A 52 27.53 16.68 -0.72
C VAL A 52 26.90 17.10 0.61
N THR A 53 26.71 18.41 0.80
CA THR A 53 26.05 18.95 1.99
C THR A 53 24.53 18.77 1.92
N ARG A 54 23.84 18.95 3.05
CA ARG A 54 22.38 18.84 3.07
C ARG A 54 21.71 19.93 2.23
N GLU A 55 22.29 21.12 2.21
CA GLU A 55 21.85 22.24 1.39
C GLU A 55 22.00 21.92 -0.10
N GLN A 56 23.12 21.31 -0.49
CA GLN A 56 23.35 20.86 -1.88
C GLN A 56 22.45 19.67 -2.28
N TYR A 57 22.09 18.81 -1.33
CA TYR A 57 21.16 17.72 -1.58
C TYR A 57 19.73 18.20 -1.90
N GLN A 58 19.35 19.38 -1.41
CA GLN A 58 18.07 20.00 -1.77
C GLN A 58 18.08 20.58 -3.19
N GLU A 59 19.25 20.76 -3.81
CA GLU A 59 19.36 21.17 -5.20
C GLU A 59 19.07 20.00 -6.16
N TYR A 60 18.71 20.33 -7.41
CA TYR A 60 18.31 19.34 -8.41
C TYR A 60 19.43 18.32 -8.67
N ASP A 61 19.15 17.07 -8.33
CA ASP A 61 19.90 15.89 -8.77
C ASP A 61 18.95 14.98 -9.57
N GLY A 62 19.29 14.76 -10.84
CA GLY A 62 18.44 14.01 -11.76
C GLY A 62 18.24 12.56 -11.34
N GLU A 63 19.23 11.96 -10.66
CA GLU A 63 19.11 10.58 -10.15
C GLU A 63 18.19 10.54 -8.92
N ARG A 64 18.38 11.44 -7.95
CA ARG A 64 17.49 11.61 -6.79
C ARG A 64 16.04 11.72 -7.22
N GLU A 65 15.71 12.68 -8.09
CA GLU A 65 14.32 12.90 -8.50
C GLU A 65 13.73 11.71 -9.27
N SER A 66 14.53 11.05 -10.11
CA SER A 66 14.08 9.84 -10.79
C SER A 66 13.68 8.76 -9.81
N LEU A 67 14.53 8.49 -8.82
CA LEU A 67 14.24 7.53 -7.77
C LEU A 67 13.06 7.97 -6.91
N SER A 68 12.93 9.26 -6.58
CA SER A 68 11.77 9.78 -5.82
C SER A 68 10.46 9.49 -6.55
N ARG A 69 10.39 9.76 -7.86
CA ARG A 69 9.20 9.43 -8.67
C ARG A 69 8.95 7.91 -8.75
N GLU A 70 10.00 7.09 -8.82
CA GLU A 70 9.88 5.63 -8.76
C GLU A 70 9.28 5.17 -7.43
N ILE A 71 9.71 5.75 -6.29
CA ILE A 71 9.17 5.44 -4.96
C ILE A 71 7.67 5.76 -4.90
N PHE A 72 7.25 6.93 -5.37
CA PHE A 72 5.83 7.29 -5.42
C PHE A 72 5.01 6.28 -6.23
N ARG A 73 5.45 5.95 -7.45
CA ARG A 73 4.73 4.99 -8.30
C ARG A 73 4.65 3.60 -7.67
N ALA A 74 5.75 3.10 -7.13
CA ALA A 74 5.80 1.79 -6.49
C ALA A 74 4.91 1.75 -5.24
N PHE A 75 4.97 2.79 -4.39
CA PHE A 75 4.15 2.84 -3.19
C PHE A 75 2.65 2.86 -3.51
N PHE A 76 2.22 3.66 -4.48
CA PHE A 76 0.82 3.70 -4.86
C PHE A 76 0.35 2.42 -5.56
N ALA A 77 1.19 1.79 -6.38
CA ALA A 77 0.89 0.47 -6.93
C ALA A 77 0.73 -0.58 -5.81
N TYR A 78 1.60 -0.52 -4.78
CA TYR A 78 1.47 -1.35 -3.58
C TYR A 78 0.17 -1.11 -2.83
N VAL A 79 -0.21 0.15 -2.57
CA VAL A 79 -1.47 0.46 -1.88
C VAL A 79 -2.68 0.01 -2.70
N GLU A 80 -2.72 0.29 -4.00
CA GLU A 80 -3.83 -0.08 -4.88
C GLU A 80 -3.98 -1.61 -5.00
N GLY A 81 -2.87 -2.32 -5.22
CA GLY A 81 -2.86 -3.78 -5.24
C GLY A 81 -3.31 -4.38 -3.90
N THR A 82 -2.85 -3.83 -2.78
CA THR A 82 -3.27 -4.26 -1.45
C THR A 82 -4.76 -4.01 -1.21
N VAL A 83 -5.26 -2.83 -1.59
CA VAL A 83 -6.68 -2.47 -1.48
C VAL A 83 -7.52 -3.46 -2.28
N PHE A 84 -7.14 -3.76 -3.52
CA PHE A 84 -7.83 -4.72 -4.36
C PHE A 84 -7.83 -6.12 -3.73
N SER A 85 -6.66 -6.65 -3.37
CA SER A 85 -6.52 -7.99 -2.77
C SER A 85 -7.35 -8.15 -1.49
N LEU A 86 -7.32 -7.15 -0.61
CA LEU A 86 -8.07 -7.19 0.65
C LEU A 86 -9.58 -7.08 0.46
N LYS A 87 -10.06 -6.35 -0.57
CA LYS A 87 -11.49 -6.34 -0.90
C LYS A 87 -11.96 -7.72 -1.38
N GLN A 88 -11.20 -8.35 -2.28
CA GLN A 88 -11.50 -9.71 -2.77
C GLN A 88 -11.52 -10.73 -1.62
N TYR A 89 -10.51 -10.68 -0.75
CA TYR A 89 -10.44 -11.52 0.43
C TYR A 89 -11.67 -11.31 1.34
N ALA A 90 -12.00 -10.06 1.67
CA ALA A 90 -13.16 -9.77 2.52
C ALA A 90 -14.48 -10.25 1.92
N MET A 91 -14.68 -10.09 0.61
CA MET A 91 -15.89 -10.59 -0.06
C MET A 91 -16.07 -12.10 0.13
N ILE A 92 -15.00 -12.87 -0.08
CA ILE A 92 -15.04 -14.34 0.06
C ILE A 92 -15.31 -14.72 1.52
N GLN A 93 -14.57 -14.14 2.47
CA GLN A 93 -14.69 -14.50 3.88
C GLN A 93 -16.04 -14.08 4.48
N LEU A 94 -16.55 -12.90 4.14
CA LEU A 94 -17.87 -12.45 4.59
C LEU A 94 -19.00 -13.35 4.07
N GLY A 95 -18.86 -13.87 2.84
CA GLY A 95 -19.77 -14.88 2.31
C GLY A 95 -19.74 -16.19 3.12
N LEU A 96 -18.55 -16.65 3.52
CA LEU A 96 -18.40 -17.84 4.38
C LEU A 96 -18.95 -17.65 5.79
N LEU A 97 -18.99 -16.41 6.29
CA LEU A 97 -19.52 -16.04 7.61
C LEU A 97 -21.04 -15.76 7.62
N ASP A 98 -21.75 -16.03 6.52
CA ASP A 98 -23.18 -15.70 6.34
C ASP A 98 -23.48 -14.20 6.55
N GLN A 99 -22.52 -13.35 6.17
CA GLN A 99 -22.64 -11.89 6.16
C GLN A 99 -22.36 -11.34 4.75
N PRO A 100 -23.09 -11.81 3.72
CA PRO A 100 -22.76 -11.48 2.33
C PRO A 100 -22.81 -9.97 2.07
N LEU A 101 -22.00 -9.54 1.10
CA LEU A 101 -22.01 -8.19 0.60
C LEU A 101 -23.37 -7.86 -0.06
N GLU A 102 -23.83 -6.61 0.11
CA GLU A 102 -24.92 -6.09 -0.71
C GLU A 102 -24.50 -6.04 -2.19
N PRO A 103 -25.43 -6.12 -3.17
CA PRO A 103 -25.08 -6.10 -4.60
C PRO A 103 -24.20 -4.91 -5.00
N CYS A 104 -24.45 -3.72 -4.44
CA CYS A 104 -23.63 -2.54 -4.71
C CYS A 104 -22.23 -2.60 -4.08
N GLU A 105 -22.06 -3.33 -2.97
CA GLU A 105 -20.76 -3.59 -2.37
C GLU A 105 -19.97 -4.61 -3.22
N VAL A 106 -20.64 -5.61 -3.80
CA VAL A 106 -20.02 -6.54 -4.76
C VAL A 106 -19.47 -5.78 -5.96
N ASP A 107 -20.27 -4.91 -6.57
CA ASP A 107 -19.84 -4.07 -7.70
C ASP A 107 -18.62 -3.20 -7.32
N ALA A 108 -18.59 -2.65 -6.10
CA ALA A 108 -17.47 -1.86 -5.61
C ALA A 108 -16.20 -2.69 -5.30
N VAL A 109 -16.36 -3.94 -4.86
CA VAL A 109 -15.25 -4.89 -4.71
C VAL A 109 -14.65 -5.22 -6.07
N LEU A 110 -15.51 -5.55 -7.05
CA LEU A 110 -15.12 -5.87 -8.44
C LEU A 110 -14.72 -4.65 -9.29
N GLU A 111 -14.78 -3.46 -8.70
CA GLU A 111 -14.47 -2.17 -9.35
C GLU A 111 -15.19 -1.99 -10.68
N CYS A 112 -16.48 -2.31 -10.70
CA CYS A 112 -17.29 -2.27 -11.91
C CYS A 112 -18.57 -1.45 -11.76
N THR A 113 -19.10 -1.05 -12.91
CA THR A 113 -20.41 -0.42 -13.04
C THR A 113 -21.13 -1.00 -14.24
N TRP A 114 -22.45 -1.02 -14.16
CA TRP A 114 -23.31 -1.58 -15.19
C TRP A 114 -24.05 -0.46 -15.92
N ARG A 115 -24.05 -0.50 -17.26
CA ARG A 115 -24.83 0.42 -18.09
C ARG A 115 -25.78 -0.36 -18.98
N MET A 116 -27.07 -0.04 -18.92
CA MET A 116 -28.04 -0.52 -19.89
C MET A 116 -27.94 0.29 -21.18
N ARG A 117 -27.79 -0.39 -22.32
CA ARG A 117 -27.83 0.21 -23.65
C ARG A 117 -29.27 0.30 -24.16
N ASP A 118 -29.48 1.14 -25.17
CA ASP A 118 -30.81 1.38 -25.78
C ASP A 118 -31.41 0.13 -26.46
N ASN A 119 -30.59 -0.88 -26.73
CA ASN A 119 -31.01 -2.18 -27.25
C ASN A 119 -31.34 -3.21 -26.15
N GLY A 120 -31.37 -2.80 -24.88
CA GLY A 120 -31.64 -3.67 -23.73
C GLY A 120 -30.46 -4.53 -23.27
N VAL A 121 -29.27 -4.39 -23.87
CA VAL A 121 -28.07 -5.13 -23.45
C VAL A 121 -27.39 -4.44 -22.27
N VAL A 122 -27.05 -5.20 -21.23
CA VAL A 122 -26.26 -4.74 -20.09
C VAL A 122 -24.77 -4.80 -20.44
N GLU A 123 -24.07 -3.70 -20.25
CA GLU A 123 -22.63 -3.56 -20.51
C GLU A 123 -21.86 -3.34 -19.20
N TYR A 124 -20.75 -4.07 -19.06
CA TYR A 124 -19.75 -3.89 -18.01
C TYR A 124 -18.84 -2.70 -18.32
N LYS A 125 -18.58 -1.85 -17.31
CA LYS A 125 -17.55 -0.80 -17.39
C LYS A 125 -16.74 -0.75 -16.11
N PRO A 126 -15.42 -0.51 -16.18
CA PRO A 126 -14.61 -0.20 -15.01
C PRO A 126 -15.20 0.99 -14.25
N ALA A 127 -15.32 0.86 -12.93
CA ALA A 127 -15.79 1.92 -12.06
C ALA A 127 -14.70 3.00 -11.92
N ASN A 128 -15.10 4.27 -11.95
CA ASN A 128 -14.20 5.37 -11.62
C ASN A 128 -14.29 5.67 -10.12
N ILE A 129 -13.64 4.83 -9.31
CA ILE A 129 -13.58 4.99 -7.86
C ILE A 129 -12.33 5.80 -7.51
N THR A 130 -12.48 6.88 -6.76
CA THR A 130 -11.30 7.67 -6.33
C THR A 130 -10.47 6.87 -5.33
N PHE A 131 -9.14 7.04 -5.39
CA PHE A 131 -8.19 6.31 -4.54
C PHE A 131 -8.57 6.33 -3.05
N MET A 132 -8.87 7.50 -2.49
CA MET A 132 -9.22 7.64 -1.08
C MET A 132 -10.55 6.95 -0.74
N GLN A 133 -11.54 7.00 -1.65
CA GLN A 133 -12.80 6.30 -1.44
C GLN A 133 -12.61 4.78 -1.48
N ASN A 134 -11.78 4.28 -2.40
CA ASN A 134 -11.50 2.85 -2.52
C ASN A 134 -10.80 2.31 -1.27
N LEU A 135 -9.79 3.04 -0.77
CA LEU A 135 -9.11 2.73 0.49
C LEU A 135 -10.09 2.69 1.67
N LEU A 136 -10.93 3.73 1.81
CA LEU A 136 -11.92 3.80 2.89
C LEU A 136 -12.95 2.68 2.82
N PHE A 137 -13.33 2.26 1.61
CA PHE A 137 -14.24 1.14 1.42
C PHE A 137 -13.58 -0.18 1.84
N MET A 138 -12.33 -0.43 1.42
CA MET A 138 -11.57 -1.60 1.87
C MET A 138 -11.46 -1.65 3.39
N VAL A 139 -11.12 -0.54 4.04
CA VAL A 139 -11.04 -0.46 5.51
C VAL A 139 -12.36 -0.86 6.17
N ARG A 140 -13.50 -0.39 5.65
CA ARG A 140 -14.82 -0.75 6.20
C ARG A 140 -15.13 -2.24 6.05
N LEU A 141 -14.76 -2.83 4.92
CA LEU A 141 -14.92 -4.27 4.70
C LEU A 141 -14.08 -5.08 5.69
N GLN A 142 -12.84 -4.68 5.93
CA GLN A 142 -11.94 -5.32 6.89
C GLN A 142 -12.43 -5.14 8.33
N GLU A 143 -12.87 -3.93 8.69
CA GLU A 143 -13.51 -3.65 9.98
C GLU A 143 -14.71 -4.58 10.23
N ARG A 144 -15.60 -4.72 9.23
CA ARG A 144 -16.73 -5.65 9.31
C ARG A 144 -16.27 -7.10 9.46
N LEU A 145 -15.35 -7.56 8.61
CA LEU A 145 -14.85 -8.93 8.61
C LEU A 145 -14.25 -9.33 9.96
N HIS A 146 -13.47 -8.44 10.58
CA HIS A 146 -12.78 -8.70 11.84
C HIS A 146 -13.58 -8.30 13.08
N GLY A 147 -14.81 -7.80 12.93
CA GLY A 147 -15.61 -7.29 14.05
C GLY A 147 -14.97 -6.09 14.75
N LEU A 148 -14.20 -5.28 14.03
CA LEU A 148 -13.54 -4.08 14.53
C LEU A 148 -14.41 -2.85 14.23
N GLU A 149 -14.58 -1.95 15.18
CA GLU A 149 -15.30 -0.69 14.94
C GLU A 149 -14.33 0.49 14.81
N LYS A 150 -14.44 1.25 13.70
CA LYS A 150 -13.85 2.59 13.50
C LYS A 150 -12.36 2.68 13.83
N GLN A 151 -11.56 1.77 13.30
CA GLN A 151 -10.11 1.70 13.49
C GLN A 151 -9.35 2.82 12.77
N LEU A 152 -9.93 3.36 11.70
CA LEU A 152 -9.28 4.41 10.93
C LEU A 152 -9.61 5.81 11.46
N ASP A 153 -8.63 6.43 12.11
CA ASP A 153 -8.66 7.87 12.38
C ASP A 153 -8.27 8.67 11.12
N ARG A 154 -9.26 9.29 10.49
CA ARG A 154 -9.06 10.16 9.32
C ARG A 154 -8.36 11.48 9.64
N ASN A 155 -8.28 11.86 10.92
CA ASN A 155 -7.56 13.05 11.37
C ASN A 155 -6.11 12.74 11.74
N SER A 156 -5.71 11.46 11.71
CA SER A 156 -4.34 11.06 11.95
C SER A 156 -3.39 11.68 10.93
N ILE A 157 -2.16 11.92 11.36
CA ILE A 157 -1.16 12.60 10.52
C ILE A 157 -0.87 11.77 9.27
N TRP A 158 -0.66 10.46 9.40
CA TRP A 158 -0.37 9.61 8.27
C TRP A 158 -1.48 9.60 7.21
N PHE A 159 -2.76 9.66 7.61
CA PHE A 159 -3.87 9.66 6.66
C PHE A 159 -3.95 10.98 5.88
N ARG A 160 -3.70 12.10 6.56
CA ARG A 160 -3.57 13.41 5.89
C ARG A 160 -2.37 13.44 4.94
N CYS A 161 -1.25 12.87 5.36
CA CYS A 161 -0.07 12.72 4.50
C CYS A 161 -0.38 11.86 3.27
N LEU A 162 -1.06 10.73 3.44
CA LEU A 162 -1.48 9.89 2.32
C LEU A 162 -2.35 10.65 1.33
N ALA A 163 -3.35 11.38 1.83
CA ALA A 163 -4.21 12.22 0.99
C ALA A 163 -3.41 13.31 0.25
N GLY A 164 -2.44 13.95 0.91
CA GLY A 164 -1.55 14.92 0.27
C GLY A 164 -0.66 14.28 -0.81
N SER A 165 -0.13 13.09 -0.55
CA SER A 165 0.70 12.33 -1.49
C SER A 165 -0.05 11.91 -2.76
N VAL A 166 -1.39 11.82 -2.74
CA VAL A 166 -2.19 11.56 -3.96
C VAL A 166 -1.96 12.64 -5.02
N HIS A 167 -1.81 13.90 -4.62
CA HIS A 167 -1.57 15.00 -5.57
C HIS A 167 -0.19 14.88 -6.23
N VAL A 168 0.83 14.49 -5.47
CA VAL A 168 2.17 14.24 -6.01
C VAL A 168 2.14 13.05 -6.96
N ARG A 169 1.49 11.95 -6.56
CA ARG A 169 1.26 10.77 -7.41
C ARG A 169 0.64 11.17 -8.76
N ASP A 170 -0.45 11.93 -8.74
CA ASP A 170 -1.17 12.31 -9.96
C ASP A 170 -0.28 13.11 -10.90
N ARG A 171 0.50 14.06 -10.36
CA ARG A 171 1.47 14.85 -11.13
C ARG A 171 2.57 13.97 -11.74
N VAL A 172 3.18 13.06 -10.97
CA VAL A 172 4.30 12.26 -11.47
C VAL A 172 3.85 11.13 -12.41
N MET A 173 2.60 10.67 -12.34
CA MET A 173 2.05 9.66 -13.26
C MET A 173 1.46 10.27 -14.53
N HIS A 174 0.93 11.49 -14.45
CA HIS A 174 0.28 12.17 -15.57
C HIS A 174 0.80 13.61 -15.72
N PRO A 175 2.11 13.79 -15.96
CA PRO A 175 2.71 15.12 -16.03
C PRO A 175 2.16 15.89 -17.22
N LYS A 176 1.71 17.12 -16.97
CA LYS A 176 1.26 18.08 -17.99
C LYS A 176 2.34 19.13 -18.26
N HIS A 177 3.20 19.38 -17.27
CA HIS A 177 4.31 20.32 -17.33
C HIS A 177 5.60 19.68 -16.78
N PRO A 178 6.79 20.16 -17.19
CA PRO A 178 8.06 19.66 -16.64
C PRO A 178 8.14 19.75 -15.12
N SER A 179 7.59 20.81 -14.52
CA SER A 179 7.55 21.01 -13.06
C SER A 179 6.70 19.96 -12.32
N ASP A 180 5.83 19.23 -13.01
CA ASP A 180 5.05 18.14 -12.38
C ASP A 180 5.95 16.96 -11.98
N LEU A 181 7.14 16.85 -12.59
CA LEU A 181 8.11 15.80 -12.32
C LEU A 181 9.03 16.11 -11.14
N GLU A 182 9.03 17.36 -10.66
CA GLU A 182 9.79 17.77 -9.49
C GLU A 182 9.17 17.11 -8.25
N VAL A 183 10.01 16.45 -7.46
CA VAL A 183 9.64 15.84 -6.18
C VAL A 183 10.64 16.33 -5.15
N ASP A 184 10.16 17.13 -4.20
CA ASP A 184 11.02 17.68 -3.17
C ASP A 184 11.20 16.69 -2.00
N VAL A 185 12.04 17.08 -1.03
CA VAL A 185 12.32 16.24 0.13
C VAL A 185 11.11 16.15 1.06
N GLU A 186 10.26 17.19 1.13
CA GLU A 186 9.06 17.21 1.96
C GLU A 186 7.95 16.32 1.40
N ASP A 187 7.85 16.21 0.07
CA ASP A 187 6.99 15.25 -0.64
C ASP A 187 7.36 13.82 -0.21
N LEU A 188 8.66 13.50 -0.20
CA LEU A 188 9.14 12.20 0.28
C LEU A 188 8.82 12.01 1.76
N LYS A 189 9.09 12.99 2.64
CA LYS A 189 8.75 12.90 4.07
C LYS A 189 7.27 12.60 4.30
N THR A 190 6.41 13.28 3.54
CA THR A 190 4.97 13.06 3.55
C THR A 190 4.63 11.63 3.11
N LEU A 191 5.23 11.14 2.03
CA LEU A 191 5.04 9.77 1.55
C LEU A 191 5.48 8.72 2.58
N TRP A 192 6.60 8.96 3.26
CA TRP A 192 7.12 8.07 4.30
C TRP A 192 6.16 7.95 5.48
N LEU A 193 5.64 9.07 5.97
CA LEU A 193 4.60 9.09 7.00
C LEU A 193 3.35 8.31 6.56
N ALA A 194 2.91 8.53 5.32
CA ALA A 194 1.77 7.83 4.73
C ALA A 194 2.01 6.32 4.69
N ARG A 195 3.20 5.89 4.23
CA ARG A 195 3.59 4.47 4.15
C ARG A 195 3.61 3.82 5.53
N THR A 196 4.25 4.43 6.52
CA THR A 196 4.31 3.88 7.88
C THR A 196 2.93 3.68 8.47
N GLY A 197 2.04 4.67 8.33
CA GLY A 197 0.68 4.55 8.82
C GLY A 197 -0.17 3.51 8.08
N PHE A 198 0.00 3.40 6.77
CA PHE A 198 -0.67 2.38 5.96
C PHE A 198 -0.23 0.97 6.36
N ILE A 199 1.07 0.73 6.54
CA ILE A 199 1.58 -0.57 7.00
C ILE A 199 1.04 -0.92 8.39
N ALA A 200 1.06 0.03 9.32
CA ALA A 200 0.50 -0.19 10.66
C ALA A 200 -1.00 -0.50 10.63
N LEU A 201 -1.75 0.08 9.67
CA LEU A 201 -3.14 -0.27 9.44
C LEU A 201 -3.29 -1.71 8.93
N LEU A 202 -2.44 -2.17 8.00
CA LEU A 202 -2.48 -3.54 7.50
C LEU A 202 -2.19 -4.57 8.59
N GLU A 203 -1.24 -4.30 9.48
CA GLU A 203 -0.91 -5.17 10.62
C GLU A 203 -2.11 -5.37 11.56
N LYS A 204 -3.04 -4.41 11.64
CA LYS A 204 -4.28 -4.60 12.41
C LYS A 204 -5.23 -5.61 11.79
N PHE A 205 -5.27 -5.70 10.46
CA PHE A 205 -6.19 -6.60 9.74
C PHE A 205 -5.59 -7.99 9.54
N MET A 206 -4.32 -8.05 9.16
CA MET A 206 -3.65 -9.30 8.81
C MET A 206 -2.90 -9.94 10.00
N GLY A 207 -2.88 -9.27 11.16
CA GLY A 207 -2.01 -9.62 12.28
C GLY A 207 -0.54 -9.25 12.02
N PRO A 208 0.37 -9.56 12.97
CA PRO A 208 1.80 -9.44 12.71
C PRO A 208 2.18 -10.36 11.56
N ARG A 209 2.92 -9.83 10.58
CA ARG A 209 3.26 -10.54 9.33
C ARG A 209 3.78 -11.96 9.63
N PRO A 210 3.14 -13.03 9.11
CA PRO A 210 3.55 -14.40 9.43
C PRO A 210 4.85 -14.83 8.73
N TRP A 211 5.39 -14.03 7.82
CA TRP A 211 6.67 -14.28 7.15
C TRP A 211 7.74 -13.31 7.63
N LYS A 212 8.91 -13.88 7.96
CA LYS A 212 10.14 -13.12 8.16
C LYS A 212 10.53 -12.49 6.82
N LEU A 213 10.16 -11.24 6.59
CA LEU A 213 10.96 -10.41 5.70
C LEU A 213 12.40 -10.48 6.22
N PRO A 214 13.42 -10.43 5.35
CA PRO A 214 14.77 -10.17 5.82
C PRO A 214 14.69 -8.99 6.81
N ASP A 215 15.47 -8.99 7.90
CA ASP A 215 15.64 -7.88 8.89
C ASP A 215 16.17 -6.56 8.29
N VAL A 216 15.87 -6.38 7.02
CA VAL A 216 16.45 -5.53 6.03
C VAL A 216 15.21 -4.77 5.55
N TRP A 217 14.86 -3.74 6.35
CA TRP A 217 14.43 -2.41 5.89
C TRP A 217 13.05 -1.85 6.32
N LEU A 218 12.11 -2.64 6.85
CA LEU A 218 10.86 -2.07 7.37
C LEU A 218 11.00 -1.30 8.70
N HIS A 219 12.19 -1.35 9.30
CA HIS A 219 12.36 -1.12 10.73
C HIS A 219 13.70 -0.46 11.06
N ARG A 220 14.21 0.49 10.26
CA ARG A 220 15.39 1.29 10.69
C ARG A 220 15.18 2.79 10.56
N PRO A 221 14.34 3.37 11.44
CA PRO A 221 14.28 4.81 11.61
C PRO A 221 15.65 5.46 11.87
N GLU A 222 16.60 4.71 12.44
CA GLU A 222 18.02 5.08 12.56
C GLU A 222 18.78 5.28 11.23
N ARG A 223 18.20 4.93 10.08
CA ARG A 223 18.74 5.24 8.74
C ARG A 223 18.03 6.41 8.08
N MET A 224 16.91 6.89 8.63
CA MET A 224 16.34 8.17 8.22
C MET A 224 17.28 9.30 8.69
N PRO A 225 17.38 10.40 7.93
CA PRO A 225 17.97 11.63 8.45
C PRO A 225 17.37 11.95 9.82
N GLU A 226 18.20 12.31 10.80
CA GLU A 226 17.78 12.42 12.21
C GLU A 226 16.60 13.39 12.41
N ASP A 227 16.54 14.46 11.62
CA ASP A 227 15.44 15.42 11.57
C ASP A 227 14.14 14.79 11.07
N MET A 228 14.21 14.02 9.99
CA MET A 228 13.08 13.26 9.48
C MET A 228 12.60 12.20 10.48
N ARG A 229 13.54 11.54 11.15
CA ARG A 229 13.22 10.59 12.22
C ARG A 229 12.49 11.28 13.37
N LEU A 230 12.96 12.45 13.80
CA LEU A 230 12.34 13.28 14.84
C LEU A 230 10.93 13.72 14.44
N ASP A 231 10.76 14.19 13.21
CA ASP A 231 9.47 14.63 12.67
C ASP A 231 8.48 13.47 12.58
N VAL A 232 8.94 12.30 12.14
CA VAL A 232 8.13 11.07 12.09
C VAL A 232 7.74 10.63 13.51
N ARG A 233 8.66 10.62 14.48
CA ARG A 233 8.34 10.27 15.88
C ARG A 233 7.31 11.22 16.46
N LYS A 234 7.51 12.53 16.29
CA LYS A 234 6.58 13.56 16.73
C LYS A 234 5.22 13.41 16.08
N ALA A 235 5.17 13.11 14.79
CA ALA A 235 3.94 12.87 14.04
C ALA A 235 3.20 11.60 14.47
N LEU A 236 3.94 10.59 14.95
CA LEU A 236 3.37 9.35 15.48
C LEU A 236 3.06 9.42 16.98
N GLY A 237 3.27 10.57 17.63
CA GLY A 237 3.08 10.73 19.09
C GLY A 237 4.09 9.93 19.93
N LEU A 238 5.25 9.61 19.36
CA LEU A 238 6.33 8.86 20.01
C LEU A 238 7.31 9.82 20.68
N ASP A 239 7.90 9.38 21.79
CA ASP A 239 8.96 10.13 22.48
C ASP A 239 10.13 10.40 21.52
N PRO A 240 10.49 11.66 21.21
CA PRO A 240 11.62 12.03 20.35
C PRO A 240 12.94 11.34 20.69
N GLY A 241 13.20 11.04 21.97
CA GLY A 241 14.41 10.36 22.44
C GLY A 241 14.29 8.84 22.58
N GLY A 242 13.09 8.29 22.40
CA GLY A 242 12.83 6.86 22.57
C GLY A 242 13.37 6.01 21.41
N THR A 243 13.76 4.77 21.73
CA THR A 243 14.16 3.77 20.74
C THR A 243 12.98 2.94 20.24
N ASP A 244 11.84 2.97 20.92
CA ASP A 244 10.68 2.15 20.61
C ASP A 244 9.83 2.77 19.49
N TRP A 245 9.42 1.91 18.56
CA TRP A 245 8.58 2.24 17.40
C TRP A 245 7.34 1.34 17.39
N PRO A 246 6.15 1.83 17.00
CA PRO A 246 4.94 0.99 16.87
C PRO A 246 5.18 -0.15 15.88
N GLY A 247 4.75 -1.36 16.23
CA GLY A 247 4.99 -2.58 15.43
C GLY A 247 6.35 -3.24 15.69
N TRP A 248 7.15 -2.71 16.62
CA TRP A 248 8.45 -3.25 17.00
C TRP A 248 8.31 -4.32 18.09
N PRO A 249 8.70 -5.59 17.87
CA PRO A 249 8.97 -6.48 18.99
C PRO A 249 10.18 -5.92 19.74
N GLY A 250 9.93 -5.39 20.95
CA GLY A 250 10.96 -4.87 21.84
C GLY A 250 12.19 -5.77 21.83
N ARG A 251 13.39 -5.19 21.78
CA ARG A 251 14.60 -5.95 22.07
C ARG A 251 14.46 -6.41 23.52
N GLY A 252 13.94 -7.61 23.72
CA GLY A 252 14.21 -8.37 24.92
C GLY A 252 15.72 -8.50 25.00
N ASN A 253 16.31 -7.87 26.01
CA ASN A 253 17.70 -8.07 26.38
C ASN A 253 18.04 -9.55 26.55
#